data_AF-A0A0M9BIZ0-F1
#
_entry.id   AF-A0A0M9BIZ0-F1
#
_cell.length_a   1.000
_cell.length_b   1.000
_cell.length_c   1.000
_cell.angle_alpha   90.00
_cell.angle_beta   90.00
_cell.angle_gamma   90.00
#
_symmetry.space_group_name_H-M   'P 1'
#
loop_
_entity.id
_entity.type
_entity.pdbx_description
1 polymer ?
#
loop_
_entity_poly.entity_id
_entity_poly.type
_entity_poly.pdbx_seq_one_letter_code
_entity_poly.pdbx_strand_id
1 'polypeptide(L)' 'MKLTKEIGISLGFLAGTTFGSGVAFLFHFQAYELMTSVTLFGIAGAVAGLCVQQFIFNK' A
#
# COMPACT_ATOMS: atom_id res chain seq x y z
N MET A 1 9.87 -10.94 17.52
CA MET A 1 10.03 -10.15 16.26
C MET A 1 8.84 -10.29 15.30
N LYS A 2 7.58 -10.34 15.77
CA LYS A 2 6.38 -10.34 14.88
C LYS A 2 5.84 -8.93 14.60
N LEU A 3 6.01 -8.02 15.56
CA LEU A 3 5.46 -6.66 15.54
C LEU A 3 6.01 -5.85 14.35
N THR A 4 7.33 -5.91 14.10
CA THR A 4 7.94 -5.27 12.94
C THR A 4 7.37 -5.81 11.62
N LYS A 5 7.05 -7.12 11.57
CA LYS A 5 6.51 -7.79 10.38
C LYS A 5 5.15 -7.23 9.98
N GLU A 6 4.27 -7.13 10.96
CA GLU A 6 2.92 -6.59 10.78
C GLU A 6 2.94 -5.08 10.53
N ILE A 7 3.87 -4.34 11.14
CA ILE A 7 4.04 -2.90 10.88
C ILE A 7 4.40 -2.65 9.42
N GLY A 8 5.35 -3.38 8.82
CA GLY A 8 5.71 -3.11 7.41
C GLY A 8 4.57 -3.40 6.43
N ILE A 9 3.80 -4.48 6.64
CA ILE A 9 2.60 -4.77 5.82
C ILE A 9 1.56 -3.66 5.99
N SER A 10 1.22 -3.32 7.23
CA SER A 10 0.16 -2.33 7.53
C SER A 10 0.54 -0.93 7.08
N LEU A 11 1.80 -0.52 7.29
CA LEU A 11 2.32 0.76 6.83
C LEU A 11 2.37 0.83 5.29
N GLY A 12 2.79 -0.26 4.64
CA GLY A 12 2.78 -0.40 3.18
C GLY A 12 1.36 -0.35 2.61
N PHE A 13 0.41 -1.03 3.23
CA PHE A 13 -1.00 -1.01 2.84
C PHE A 13 -1.63 0.38 3.02
N LEU A 14 -1.35 1.05 4.14
CA LEU A 14 -1.82 2.41 4.42
C LEU A 14 -1.26 3.41 3.40
N ALA A 15 0.05 3.34 3.13
CA ALA A 15 0.70 4.19 2.13
C ALA A 15 0.14 3.91 0.73
N GLY A 16 -0.05 2.63 0.39
CA GLY A 16 -0.61 2.20 -0.88
C GLY A 16 -2.03 2.72 -1.12
N THR A 17 -2.91 2.57 -0.14
CA THR A 17 -4.31 3.04 -0.24
C THR A 17 -4.41 4.57 -0.25
N THR A 18 -3.55 5.27 0.50
CA THR A 18 -3.45 6.75 0.47
C THR A 18 -2.96 7.26 -0.89
N PHE A 19 -1.98 6.58 -1.49
CA PHE A 19 -1.51 6.94 -2.81
C PHE A 19 -2.56 6.64 -3.89
N GLY A 20 -3.20 5.47 -3.82
CA GLY A 20 -4.24 5.07 -4.79
C GLY A 20 -5.46 5.99 -4.78
N SER A 21 -5.85 6.53 -3.63
CA SER A 21 -6.93 7.53 -3.52
C SER A 21 -6.49 8.90 -4.02
N GLY A 22 -5.24 9.30 -3.77
CA GLY A 22 -4.65 10.52 -4.33
C GLY A 22 -4.57 10.49 -5.86
N VAL A 23 -4.13 9.38 -6.45
CA VAL A 23 -4.13 9.19 -7.92
C VAL A 23 -5.56 9.28 -8.45
N ALA A 24 -6.50 8.58 -7.82
CA ALA A 24 -7.88 8.59 -8.28
C ALA A 24 -8.55 9.98 -8.16
N PHE A 25 -8.18 10.77 -7.16
CA PHE A 25 -8.59 12.15 -7.03
C PHE A 25 -8.07 13.03 -8.18
N LEU A 26 -6.79 12.89 -8.58
CA LEU A 26 -6.20 13.67 -9.67
C LEU A 26 -6.85 13.38 -11.03
N PHE A 27 -7.21 12.12 -11.29
CA PHE A 27 -7.87 11.70 -12.52
C PHE A 27 -9.40 11.87 -12.49
N HIS A 28 -9.97 12.41 -11.40
CA HIS A 28 -11.41 12.61 -11.24
C HIS A 28 -12.22 11.30 -11.41
N PHE A 29 -11.64 10.17 -10.99
CA PHE A 29 -12.26 8.86 -11.16
C PHE A 29 -13.54 8.72 -10.33
N GLN A 30 -14.54 8.07 -10.92
CA GLN A 30 -15.82 7.81 -10.26
C GLN A 30 -15.67 6.68 -9.22
N ALA A 31 -16.65 6.52 -8.32
CA ALA A 31 -16.55 5.63 -7.15
C ALA A 31 -16.05 4.21 -7.43
N TYR A 32 -16.42 3.62 -8.58
CA TYR A 32 -15.97 2.28 -8.96
C TYR A 32 -14.49 2.25 -9.34
N GLU A 33 -14.05 3.19 -10.18
CA GLU A 33 -12.65 3.31 -10.61
C GLU A 33 -11.73 3.70 -9.42
N LEU A 34 -12.24 4.54 -8.52
CA LEU A 34 -11.54 4.94 -7.30
C LEU A 34 -11.29 3.74 -6.38
N MET A 35 -12.30 2.89 -6.17
CA MET A 35 -12.15 1.63 -5.44
C MET A 35 -11.10 0.72 -6.09
N THR A 36 -11.13 0.56 -7.42
CA THR A 36 -10.15 -0.30 -8.11
C THR A 36 -8.72 0.21 -7.99
N SER A 37 -8.51 1.53 -8.12
CA SER A 37 -7.20 2.18 -7.95
C SER A 37 -6.67 1.99 -6.53
N VAL A 38 -7.47 2.29 -5.51
CA VAL A 38 -7.11 2.14 -4.09
C VAL A 38 -6.77 0.69 -3.76
N THR A 39 -7.53 -0.27 -4.29
CA THR A 39 -7.33 -1.70 -3.99
C THR A 39 -6.05 -2.22 -4.65
N LEU A 40 -5.81 -1.89 -5.93
CA LEU A 40 -4.59 -2.27 -6.64
C LEU A 40 -3.34 -1.68 -5.97
N PHE A 41 -3.40 -0.38 -5.64
CA PHE A 41 -2.28 0.32 -5.04
C PHE A 41 -2.08 -0.07 -3.56
N GLY A 42 -3.15 -0.43 -2.85
CA GLY A 42 -3.11 -0.99 -1.49
C GLY A 42 -2.43 -2.35 -1.45
N ILE A 43 -2.75 -3.27 -2.37
CA ILE A 43 -2.09 -4.57 -2.47
C ILE A 43 -0.62 -4.40 -2.86
N ALA A 44 -0.33 -3.56 -3.86
CA ALA A 44 1.05 -3.26 -4.27
C ALA A 44 1.86 -2.66 -3.11
N GLY A 45 1.27 -1.72 -2.36
CA GLY A 45 1.86 -1.11 -1.18
C GLY A 45 2.14 -2.11 -0.06
N ALA A 46 1.21 -3.04 0.21
CA ALA A 46 1.41 -4.10 1.20
C ALA A 46 2.57 -5.05 0.83
N VAL A 47 2.66 -5.42 -0.45
CA VAL A 47 3.75 -6.25 -0.98
C VAL A 47 5.08 -5.49 -0.92
N ALA A 48 5.10 -4.21 -1.29
CA ALA A 48 6.28 -3.37 -1.17
C ALA A 48 6.73 -3.21 0.29
N GLY A 49 5.79 -3.03 1.22
CA GLY A 49 6.06 -2.96 2.67
C GLY A 49 6.67 -4.25 3.22
N LEU A 50 6.21 -5.41 2.74
CA LEU A 50 6.84 -6.70 3.02
C LEU A 50 8.26 -6.78 2.45
N CYS A 51 8.45 -6.36 1.20
CA CYS A 51 9.72 -6.45 0.51
C CYS A 51 10.79 -5.55 1.14
N VAL A 52 10.43 -4.30 1.47
CA VAL A 52 11.29 -3.33 2.17
C VAL A 52 11.69 -3.86 3.53
N GLN A 53 10.75 -4.45 4.26
CA GLN A 53 11.02 -4.99 5.56
C GLN A 53 11.90 -6.24 5.49
N GLN A 54 11.67 -7.15 4.54
CA GLN A 54 12.59 -8.26 4.30
C GLN A 54 14.00 -7.76 3.95
N PHE A 55 14.10 -6.71 3.15
CA PHE A 55 15.38 -6.10 2.80
C PHE A 55 16.09 -5.47 4.02
N ILE A 56 15.34 -4.83 4.92
CA ILE A 56 15.86 -4.23 6.16
C ILE A 56 16.25 -5.30 7.20
N PHE A 57 15.52 -6.41 7.28
CA PHE A 57 15.76 -7.45 8.28
C PHE A 57 16.76 -8.52 7.84
N ASN A 58 17.01 -8.64 6.53
CA ASN A 58 17.99 -9.56 5.94
C ASN A 58 19.38 -8.90 5.76
N LYS A 59 19.67 -7.85 6.53
CA LYS A 59 20.95 -7.13 6.56
C LYS A 59 21.51 -7.19 7.99
#